data_AF-A0A973SG56-F1
#
_entry.id   AF-A0A973SG56-F1
#
_cell.length_a   1.000
_cell.length_b   1.000
_cell.length_c   1.000
_cell.angle_alpha   90.00
_cell.angle_beta   90.00
_cell.angle_gamma   90.00
#
_symmetry.space_group_name_H-M   'P 1'
#
loop_
_entity.id
_entity.type
_entity.pdbx_description
1 polymer ?
#
loop_
_entity_poly.entity_id
_entity_poly.type
_entity_poly.pdbx_seq_one_letter_code
_entity_poly.pdbx_strand_id
1 'polypeptide(L)'
;MAGRVTIEWSNTDGVIEFGPGRCTLHATADTLTLSVEADDPQQMRRVQDGITRRLERIGRRDQLTVVWSPAPPETEVASSARRRPGRGDA
;
A
#
# COMPACT_ATOMS: atom_id res chain seq x y z
N MET A 1 5.41 -16.67 -22.04
CA MET A 1 6.59 -15.93 -21.57
C MET A 1 6.28 -15.43 -20.17
N ALA A 2 7.00 -15.89 -19.15
CA ALA A 2 6.80 -15.39 -17.78
C ALA A 2 7.49 -14.03 -17.67
N GLY A 3 6.70 -12.96 -17.55
CA GLY A 3 7.22 -11.65 -17.17
C GLY A 3 7.93 -11.78 -15.82
N ARG A 4 9.12 -11.19 -15.70
CA ARG A 4 9.88 -11.20 -14.45
C ARG A 4 9.18 -10.28 -13.46
N VAL A 5 8.78 -10.83 -12.31
CA VAL A 5 8.21 -10.05 -11.21
C VAL A 5 9.33 -9.83 -10.19
N THR A 6 9.56 -8.57 -9.83
CA THR A 6 10.48 -8.19 -8.75
C THR A 6 9.65 -7.96 -7.49
N ILE A 7 10.07 -8.56 -6.39
CA ILE A 7 9.39 -8.42 -5.11
C ILE A 7 10.47 -8.07 -4.09
N GLU A 8 10.36 -6.88 -3.51
CA GLU A 8 11.20 -6.43 -2.41
C GLU A 8 10.30 -6.28 -1.19
N TRP A 9 10.64 -6.88 -0.06
CA TRP A 9 9.89 -6.69 1.17
C TRP A 9 10.83 -6.62 2.36
N SER A 10 10.43 -5.81 3.33
CA SER A 10 11.04 -5.57 4.63
C SER A 10 10.01 -5.90 5.72
N ASN A 11 10.37 -5.64 6.97
CA ASN A 11 9.48 -5.93 8.10
C ASN A 11 8.18 -5.11 8.08
N THR A 12 8.23 -3.89 7.54
CA THR A 12 7.11 -2.94 7.48
C THR A 12 6.73 -2.53 6.06
N ASP A 13 7.61 -2.71 5.09
CA ASP A 13 7.45 -2.15 3.75
C ASP A 13 7.54 -3.25 2.70
N GLY A 14 6.73 -3.19 1.65
CA GLY A 14 6.73 -4.13 0.54
C GLY A 14 6.57 -3.41 -0.78
N VAL A 15 7.33 -3.80 -1.80
CA VAL A 15 7.27 -3.29 -3.15
C VAL A 15 7.21 -4.49 -4.09
N ILE A 16 6.20 -4.51 -4.95
CA ILE A 16 5.96 -5.56 -5.93
C ILE A 16 5.90 -4.89 -7.29
N GLU A 17 6.86 -5.20 -8.16
CA GLU A 17 6.93 -4.70 -9.53
C GLU A 17 6.62 -5.85 -10.49
N PHE A 18 5.52 -5.72 -11.23
CA PHE A 18 5.03 -6.70 -12.19
C PHE A 18 4.87 -6.05 -13.57
N GLY A 19 5.97 -5.70 -14.23
CA GLY A 19 5.96 -5.13 -15.57
C GLY A 19 5.35 -3.71 -15.59
N PRO A 20 4.18 -3.48 -16.21
CA PRO A 20 3.53 -2.15 -16.25
C PRO A 20 2.78 -1.80 -14.95
N GLY A 21 3.20 -2.33 -13.82
CA GLY A 21 2.51 -2.15 -12.55
C GLY A 21 3.43 -2.29 -11.36
N ARG A 22 3.20 -1.43 -10.37
CA ARG A 22 3.91 -1.37 -9.10
C ARG A 22 2.88 -1.35 -7.97
N CYS A 23 3.09 -2.19 -6.97
CA CYS A 23 2.33 -2.14 -5.73
C CYS A 23 3.27 -1.88 -4.57
N THR A 24 2.98 -0.85 -3.79
CA THR A 24 3.68 -0.56 -2.54
C THR A 24 2.76 -0.82 -1.36
N LEU A 25 3.32 -1.41 -0.31
CA LEU A 25 2.67 -1.78 0.93
C LEU A 25 3.48 -1.15 2.06
N HIS A 26 2.82 -0.40 2.93
CA HIS A 26 3.44 0.26 4.07
C HIS A 26 2.62 -0.05 5.32
N ALA A 27 3.14 -0.94 6.15
CA ALA A 27 2.58 -1.33 7.43
C ALA A 27 3.13 -0.42 8.53
N THR A 28 2.23 0.26 9.23
CA THR A 28 2.52 0.95 10.49
C THR A 28 2.01 0.11 11.66
N ALA A 29 2.26 0.56 12.90
CA ALA A 29 1.81 -0.15 14.09
C ALA A 29 0.27 -0.31 14.15
N ASP A 30 -0.47 0.67 13.60
CA ASP A 30 -1.93 0.76 13.72
C ASP A 30 -2.66 0.60 12.38
N THR A 31 -2.00 0.84 11.25
CA THR A 31 -2.64 0.89 9.92
C THR A 31 -1.75 0.33 8.82
N LEU A 32 -2.36 -0.26 7.79
CA LEU A 32 -1.68 -0.74 6.59
C LEU A 32 -2.10 0.13 5.40
N THR A 33 -1.15 0.87 4.83
CA THR A 33 -1.35 1.65 3.60
C THR A 33 -0.94 0.83 2.39
N LEU A 34 -1.77 0.82 1.36
CA LEU A 34 -1.54 0.09 0.12
C LEU A 34 -1.70 1.06 -1.05
N SER A 35 -0.68 1.16 -1.89
CA SER A 35 -0.76 1.89 -3.15
C SER A 35 -0.52 0.93 -4.29
N VAL A 36 -1.41 0.95 -5.28
CA VAL A 36 -1.29 0.15 -6.49
C VAL A 36 -1.32 1.10 -7.67
N GLU A 37 -0.26 1.07 -8.45
CA GLU A 37 -0.08 1.84 -9.66
C GLU A 37 0.03 0.85 -10.81
N ALA A 38 -0.78 1.00 -11.84
CA ALA A 38 -0.65 0.21 -13.06
C ALA A 38 -1.20 1.00 -14.25
N ASP A 39 -0.61 0.80 -15.41
CA ASP A 39 -1.12 1.37 -16.67
C ASP A 39 -2.51 0.81 -17.03
N ASP A 40 -2.80 -0.43 -16.61
CA ASP A 40 -4.05 -1.11 -16.89
C ASP A 40 -4.98 -1.14 -15.65
N PRO A 41 -6.18 -0.53 -15.74
CA PRO A 41 -7.10 -0.46 -14.61
C PRO A 41 -7.71 -1.83 -14.24
N GLN A 42 -7.79 -2.80 -15.15
CA GLN A 42 -8.23 -4.16 -14.81
C GLN A 42 -7.16 -4.91 -14.02
N GLN A 43 -5.88 -4.77 -14.38
CA GLN A 43 -4.76 -5.34 -13.63
C GLN A 43 -4.66 -4.74 -12.24
N MET A 44 -4.79 -3.40 -12.13
CA MET A 44 -4.84 -2.71 -10.84
C MET A 44 -5.93 -3.30 -9.94
N ARG A 45 -7.17 -3.41 -10.44
CA ARG A 45 -8.30 -3.96 -9.68
C ARG A 45 -8.08 -5.41 -9.27
N ARG A 46 -7.51 -6.25 -10.14
CA ARG A 46 -7.19 -7.65 -9.80
C ARG A 46 -6.20 -7.76 -8.64
N VAL A 47 -5.18 -6.90 -8.62
CA VAL A 47 -4.19 -6.85 -7.54
C VAL A 47 -4.84 -6.36 -6.25
N GLN A 48 -5.64 -5.28 -6.32
CA GLN A 48 -6.41 -4.77 -5.18
C GLN A 48 -7.32 -5.84 -4.57
N ASP A 49 -8.09 -6.56 -5.40
CA ASP A 49 -8.97 -7.65 -4.96
C ASP A 49 -8.19 -8.80 -4.32
N GLY A 50 -7.06 -9.17 -4.90
CA GLY A 50 -6.19 -10.22 -4.38
C GLY A 50 -5.63 -9.89 -2.99
N ILE A 51 -5.14 -8.65 -2.83
CA ILE A 51 -4.64 -8.14 -1.55
C ILE A 51 -5.77 -8.04 -0.52
N THR A 52 -6.93 -7.50 -0.91
CA THR A 52 -8.12 -7.38 -0.06
C THR A 52 -8.53 -8.73 0.51
N ARG A 53 -8.74 -9.73 -0.35
CA ARG A 53 -9.09 -11.08 0.09
C ARG A 53 -8.05 -11.69 1.01
N ARG A 54 -6.76 -11.39 0.78
CA ARG A 54 -5.67 -11.90 1.64
C ARG A 54 -5.75 -11.26 3.02
N LEU A 55 -5.93 -9.95 3.08
CA LEU A 55 -6.01 -9.17 4.31
C LEU A 55 -7.28 -9.48 5.09
N GLU A 56 -8.44 -9.54 4.46
CA GLU A 56 -9.69 -9.98 5.09
C GLU A 56 -9.59 -11.39 5.66
N ARG A 57 -8.86 -12.28 4.97
CA ARG A 57 -8.65 -13.65 5.45
C ARG A 57 -7.71 -13.71 6.66
N ILE A 58 -6.66 -12.88 6.69
CA ILE A 58 -5.72 -12.80 7.82
C ILE A 58 -6.39 -12.10 9.01
N GLY A 59 -7.01 -10.94 8.75
CA GLY A 59 -7.74 -10.14 9.73
C GLY A 59 -9.16 -10.61 9.99
N ARG A 60 -9.52 -11.85 9.62
CA ARG A 60 -10.87 -12.41 9.86
C ARG A 60 -11.27 -12.36 11.33
N ARG A 61 -10.30 -12.46 12.25
CA ARG A 61 -10.52 -12.34 13.70
C ARG A 61 -10.65 -10.89 14.18
N ASP A 62 -10.04 -9.96 13.47
CA ASP A 62 -9.99 -8.52 13.79
C ASP A 62 -10.98 -7.69 12.96
N GLN A 63 -11.76 -8.33 12.09
CA GLN A 63 -12.72 -7.69 11.21
C GLN A 63 -12.09 -6.59 10.33
N LEU A 64 -10.85 -6.85 9.90
CA LEU A 64 -10.03 -5.91 9.15
C LEU A 64 -10.68 -5.61 7.78
N THR A 65 -11.06 -4.36 7.57
CA THR A 65 -11.74 -3.89 6.36
C THR A 65 -10.76 -3.09 5.51
N VAL A 66 -10.62 -3.45 4.23
CA VAL A 66 -9.77 -2.72 3.29
C VAL A 66 -10.63 -1.77 2.47
N VAL A 67 -10.29 -0.49 2.49
CA VAL A 67 -10.96 0.54 1.68
C VAL A 67 -9.95 1.10 0.69
N TRP A 68 -10.22 0.93 -0.60
CA TRP A 68 -9.40 1.51 -1.66
C TRP A 68 -9.96 2.88 -2.05
N SER A 69 -9.09 3.88 -2.04
CA SER A 69 -9.39 5.22 -2.54
C SER A 69 -8.50 5.53 -3.74
N PRO A 70 -8.95 6.33 -4.71
CA PRO A 70 -8.05 6.88 -5.71
C PRO A 70 -6.91 7.61 -5.00
N ALA A 71 -5.68 7.43 -5.48
CA ALA A 71 -4.55 8.18 -4.95
C ALA A 71 -4.89 9.67 -5.04
N PRO A 72 -4.79 10.44 -3.94
CA PRO A 72 -5.00 11.87 -4.00
C PRO A 72 -4.00 12.46 -5.00
N PRO A 73 -4.37 13.51 -5.75
CA PRO A 73 -3.38 14.25 -6.53
C PRO A 73 -2.27 14.66 -5.56
N GLU A 74 -1.03 14.48 -5.98
CA GLU A 74 0.25 14.56 -5.24
C GLU A 74 0.46 15.80 -4.34
N THR A 75 -0.49 16.72 -4.32
CA THR A 75 -0.49 17.95 -3.53
C THR A 75 -0.70 17.76 -2.02
N GLU A 76 -1.25 16.64 -1.52
CA GLU A 76 -1.67 16.56 -0.10
C GLU A 76 -0.94 15.52 0.78
N VAL A 77 -0.41 14.43 0.22
CA VAL A 77 0.15 13.31 1.02
C VAL A 77 1.57 13.52 1.54
N ALA A 78 2.33 14.47 1.00
CA ALA A 78 3.66 14.81 1.52
C ALA A 78 3.63 15.58 2.86
N SER A 79 2.47 16.10 3.27
CA SER A 79 2.34 16.95 4.47
C SER A 79 2.02 16.19 5.76
N SER A 80 1.58 14.92 5.68
CA SER A 80 1.25 14.11 6.86
C SER A 80 2.46 13.36 7.43
N ALA A 81 3.43 12.97 6.60
CA ALA A 81 4.63 12.25 7.06
C ALA A 81 5.71 13.15 7.71
N ARG A 82 5.59 14.49 7.62
CA ARG A 82 6.65 15.42 8.08
C ARG A 82 6.36 16.19 9.37
N ARG A 83 5.27 15.87 10.08
CA ARG A 83 4.98 16.39 11.42
C ARG A 83 5.12 15.19 12.36
N ARG A 84 6.19 14.99 13.17
CA ARG A 84 6.86 15.90 14.12
C ARG A 84 8.26 15.33 14.45
N PRO A 85 9.17 16.16 14.97
CA PRO A 85 9.45 15.99 16.40
C PRO A 85 9.23 17.31 17.14
N GLY A 86 8.47 17.24 18.24
CA GLY A 86 8.41 18.32 19.20
C GLY A 86 9.66 18.30 20.07
N ARG A 87 10.18 19.48 20.42
CA ARG A 87 10.89 19.67 21.68
C ARG A 87 10.78 21.14 22.08
N GLY A 88 10.17 21.38 23.23
CA GLY A 88 10.23 22.68 23.88
C GLY A 88 11.67 23.09 24.14
N ASP A 89 11.92 24.38 24.01
CA ASP A 89 13.04 25.06 24.64
C ASP A 89 12.44 26.06 25.65
N ALA A 90 13.15 26.20 26.76
CA ALA A 90 12.70 26.60 28.08
C ALA A 90 12.23 28.06 28.23
#